data_AF-A0A5U0QS48-F1
#
_entry.id   AF-A0A5U0QS48-F1
#
_cell.length_a   1.000
_cell.length_b   1.000
_cell.length_c   1.000
_cell.angle_alpha   90.00
_cell.angle_beta   90.00
_cell.angle_gamma   90.00
#
_symmetry.space_group_name_H-M   'P 1'
#
loop_
_entity.id
_entity.type
_entity.pdbx_description
1 polymer ?
#
loop_
_entity_poly.entity_id
_entity_poly.type
_entity_poly.pdbx_seq_one_letter_code
_entity_poly.pdbx_strand_id
1 'polypeptide(L)'
;PLLSEGRLSPTHYQHILSAYYLNGASPQEQAKTLFCLSTTFARYSSSAIFGTENDSPPVLRGYAEALMQKAWELSPEIFPSSGKFIDWSNRLHGLHGAFTCSSVVAGDMQTHAREHFPDVLSSIQPLAWG
;
A
#
# COMPACT_ATOMS: atom_id res chain seq x y z
N PRO A 1 -7.01 -14.18 -11.44
CA PRO A 1 -5.90 -13.21 -11.19
C PRO A 1 -6.28 -12.24 -10.07
N LEU A 2 -5.34 -11.80 -9.23
CA LEU A 2 -5.65 -10.90 -8.09
C LEU A 2 -5.92 -9.45 -8.53
N LEU A 3 -5.28 -9.05 -9.63
CA LEU A 3 -5.41 -7.75 -10.27
C LEU A 3 -6.10 -7.89 -11.62
N SER A 4 -6.92 -6.91 -11.99
CA SER A 4 -7.55 -6.76 -13.31
C SER A 4 -7.21 -5.38 -13.85
N GLU A 5 -6.53 -5.30 -14.99
CA GLU A 5 -6.09 -4.03 -15.59
C GLU A 5 -5.31 -3.12 -14.62
N GLY A 6 -4.43 -3.74 -13.80
CA GLY A 6 -3.63 -3.02 -12.80
C GLY A 6 -4.37 -2.65 -11.51
N ARG A 7 -5.69 -2.87 -11.43
CA ARG A 7 -6.49 -2.59 -10.23
C ARG A 7 -6.77 -3.84 -9.41
N LEU A 8 -7.03 -3.64 -8.12
CA LEU A 8 -7.44 -4.71 -7.22
C LEU A 8 -8.77 -5.31 -7.71
N SER A 9 -8.79 -6.60 -8.04
CA SER A 9 -10.02 -7.22 -8.54
C SER A 9 -11.13 -7.18 -7.47
N PRO A 10 -12.41 -6.98 -7.85
CA PRO A 10 -13.50 -6.90 -6.88
C PRO A 10 -13.62 -8.15 -6.01
N THR A 11 -13.44 -9.34 -6.59
CA THR A 11 -13.46 -10.61 -5.85
C THR A 11 -12.36 -10.66 -4.79
N HIS A 12 -11.14 -10.25 -5.15
CA HIS A 12 -10.03 -10.25 -4.21
C HIS A 12 -10.19 -9.19 -3.11
N TYR A 13 -10.72 -8.02 -3.46
CA TYR A 13 -11.08 -6.99 -2.49
C TYR A 13 -12.05 -7.54 -1.43
N GLN A 14 -13.10 -8.28 -1.84
CA GLN A 14 -14.05 -8.91 -0.90
C GLN A 14 -13.39 -9.97 0.00
N HIS A 15 -12.43 -10.74 -0.53
CA HIS A 15 -11.66 -11.68 0.29
C HIS A 15 -10.84 -10.95 1.35
N ILE A 16 -10.19 -9.83 1.01
CA ILE A 16 -9.45 -9.00 1.98
C ILE A 16 -10.41 -8.48 3.06
N LEU A 17 -11.54 -7.89 2.67
CA LEU A 17 -12.51 -7.38 3.65
C LEU A 17 -13.00 -8.48 4.61
N SER A 18 -13.25 -9.68 4.09
CA SER A 18 -13.69 -10.80 4.93
C SER A 18 -12.58 -11.29 5.86
N ALA A 19 -11.34 -11.38 5.39
CA ALA A 19 -10.19 -11.83 6.18
C ALA A 19 -9.85 -10.87 7.34
N TYR A 20 -10.09 -9.57 7.15
CA TYR A 20 -9.85 -8.53 8.14
C TYR A 20 -11.12 -8.07 8.88
N TYR A 21 -12.25 -8.76 8.71
CA TYR A 21 -13.54 -8.45 9.35
C TYR A 21 -14.07 -7.03 9.06
N LEU A 22 -13.83 -6.52 7.85
CA LEU A 22 -14.16 -5.16 7.42
C LEU A 22 -15.44 -5.03 6.58
N ASN A 23 -16.18 -6.12 6.35
CA ASN A 23 -17.39 -6.11 5.50
C ASN A 23 -18.47 -5.12 5.97
N GLY A 24 -18.55 -4.85 7.27
CA GLY A 24 -19.44 -3.84 7.86
C GLY A 24 -18.76 -2.54 8.29
N ALA A 25 -17.45 -2.39 8.04
CA ALA A 25 -16.68 -1.22 8.43
C ALA A 25 -16.95 -0.03 7.50
N SER A 26 -16.63 1.18 7.97
CA SER A 26 -16.74 2.39 7.14
C SER A 26 -15.72 2.36 5.99
N PRO A 27 -15.99 3.09 4.87
CA PRO A 27 -15.02 3.23 3.78
C PRO A 27 -13.65 3.73 4.27
N GLN A 28 -13.63 4.62 5.26
CA GLN A 28 -12.41 5.16 5.84
C GLN A 28 -11.59 4.08 6.59
N GLU A 29 -12.22 3.21 7.37
CA GLU A 29 -11.51 2.10 8.05
C GLU A 29 -11.00 1.05 7.06
N GLN A 30 -11.79 0.75 6.02
CA GLN A 30 -11.35 -0.09 4.91
C GLN A 30 -10.12 0.53 4.21
N ALA A 31 -10.16 1.82 3.93
CA ALA A 31 -9.07 2.54 3.29
C ALA A 31 -7.79 2.54 4.12
N LYS A 32 -7.87 2.83 5.44
CA LYS A 32 -6.71 2.77 6.35
C LYS A 32 -6.06 1.39 6.35
N THR A 33 -6.88 0.33 6.39
CA THR A 33 -6.38 -1.06 6.37
C THR A 33 -5.69 -1.37 5.04
N LEU A 34 -6.32 -1.05 3.91
CA LEU A 34 -5.72 -1.23 2.59
C LEU A 34 -4.43 -0.42 2.40
N PHE A 35 -4.38 0.80 2.95
CA PHE A 35 -3.18 1.62 2.97
C PHE A 35 -2.05 0.93 3.74
N CYS A 36 -2.30 0.43 4.94
CA CYS A 36 -1.29 -0.29 5.74
C CYS A 36 -0.84 -1.60 5.07
N LEU A 37 -1.74 -2.30 4.38
CA LEU A 37 -1.40 -3.46 3.54
C LEU A 37 -0.50 -3.03 2.38
N SER A 38 -0.82 -1.94 1.70
CA SER A 38 0.02 -1.38 0.64
C SER A 38 1.42 -1.06 1.15
N THR A 39 1.55 -0.39 2.30
CA THR A 39 2.84 -0.13 2.96
C THR A 39 3.62 -1.41 3.24
N THR A 40 2.93 -2.46 3.69
CA THR A 40 3.55 -3.77 3.98
C THR A 40 4.07 -4.44 2.69
N PHE A 41 3.30 -4.42 1.60
CA PHE A 41 3.73 -4.97 0.30
C PHE A 41 4.80 -4.12 -0.39
N ALA A 42 4.77 -2.80 -0.20
CA ALA A 42 5.86 -1.92 -0.61
C ALA A 42 7.16 -2.32 0.10
N ARG A 43 7.11 -2.58 1.41
CA ARG A 43 8.26 -3.07 2.18
C ARG A 43 8.72 -4.45 1.74
N TYR A 44 7.82 -5.39 1.45
CA TYR A 44 8.18 -6.67 0.84
C TYR A 44 8.99 -6.49 -0.45
N SER A 45 8.61 -5.53 -1.29
CA SER A 45 9.30 -5.27 -2.56
C SER A 45 10.66 -4.56 -2.42
N SER A 46 10.99 -4.10 -1.21
CA SER A 46 12.17 -3.27 -0.96
C SER A 46 13.46 -4.08 -0.80
N SER A 47 14.60 -3.40 -0.85
CA SER A 47 15.93 -4.00 -0.63
C SER A 47 16.10 -4.66 0.74
N ALA A 48 15.23 -4.35 1.70
CA ALA A 48 15.27 -4.97 3.01
C ALA A 48 14.70 -6.40 3.03
N ILE A 49 13.84 -6.77 2.06
CA ILE A 49 13.09 -8.05 2.11
C ILE A 49 13.30 -8.89 0.83
N PHE A 50 12.65 -8.55 -0.30
CA PHE A 50 12.72 -9.33 -1.54
C PHE A 50 13.27 -8.57 -2.74
N GLY A 51 13.55 -7.27 -2.60
CA GLY A 51 14.26 -6.49 -3.61
C GLY A 51 15.76 -6.43 -3.37
N THR A 52 16.43 -5.68 -4.23
CA THR A 52 17.78 -5.17 -4.06
C THR A 52 17.73 -3.64 -4.11
N GLU A 53 18.86 -2.97 -3.90
CA GLU A 53 18.93 -1.50 -4.04
C GLU A 53 18.52 -1.02 -5.43
N ASN A 54 18.74 -1.86 -6.43
CA ASN A 54 18.66 -1.55 -7.86
C ASN A 54 17.50 -2.24 -8.58
N ASP A 55 16.81 -3.17 -7.91
CA ASP A 55 15.70 -3.91 -8.50
C ASP A 55 14.65 -4.26 -7.44
N SER A 56 13.39 -3.97 -7.72
CA SER A 56 12.27 -4.21 -6.81
C SER A 56 11.21 -5.03 -7.54
N PRO A 57 10.78 -6.19 -7.00
CA PRO A 57 9.90 -7.14 -7.70
C PRO A 57 8.63 -6.46 -8.24
N PRO A 58 8.43 -6.39 -9.58
CA PRO A 58 7.35 -5.63 -10.19
C PRO A 58 5.96 -6.08 -9.75
N VAL A 59 5.77 -7.38 -9.51
CA VAL A 59 4.49 -7.94 -9.06
C VAL A 59 4.11 -7.44 -7.67
N LEU A 60 5.07 -7.33 -6.75
CA LEU A 60 4.83 -6.84 -5.40
C LEU A 60 4.55 -5.33 -5.40
N ARG A 61 5.30 -4.58 -6.22
CA ARG A 61 5.05 -3.14 -6.41
C ARG A 61 3.67 -2.85 -7.01
N GLY A 62 3.29 -3.58 -8.06
CA GLY A 62 1.97 -3.44 -8.68
C GLY A 62 0.84 -3.80 -7.72
N TYR A 63 1.03 -4.82 -6.88
CA TYR A 63 0.03 -5.18 -5.87
C TYR A 63 -0.07 -4.14 -4.75
N ALA A 64 1.05 -3.59 -4.26
CA ALA A 64 1.05 -2.47 -3.32
C ALA A 64 0.33 -1.25 -3.90
N GLU A 65 0.60 -0.90 -5.15
CA GLU A 65 -0.02 0.23 -5.83
C GLU A 65 -1.53 0.04 -5.99
N ALA A 66 -1.98 -1.14 -6.42
CA ALA A 66 -3.40 -1.46 -6.55
C ALA A 66 -4.16 -1.35 -5.22
N LEU A 67 -3.55 -1.77 -4.10
CA LEU A 67 -4.12 -1.59 -2.76
C LEU A 67 -4.23 -0.10 -2.39
N MET A 68 -3.20 0.69 -2.67
CA MET A 68 -3.18 2.12 -2.39
C MET A 68 -4.22 2.87 -3.23
N GLN A 69 -4.33 2.56 -4.53
CA GLN A 69 -5.37 3.11 -5.40
C GLN A 69 -6.75 2.80 -4.84
N LYS A 70 -6.99 1.57 -4.38
CA LYS A 70 -8.28 1.22 -3.80
C LYS A 70 -8.57 1.97 -2.50
N ALA A 71 -7.56 2.20 -1.66
CA ALA A 71 -7.69 3.05 -0.47
C ALA A 71 -8.06 4.50 -0.84
N TRP A 72 -7.42 5.06 -1.87
CA TRP A 72 -7.72 6.40 -2.38
C TRP A 72 -9.16 6.51 -2.92
N GLU A 73 -9.63 5.50 -3.67
CA GLU A 73 -11.03 5.46 -4.15
C GLU A 73 -12.06 5.46 -3.02
N LEU A 74 -11.74 4.86 -1.87
CA LEU A 74 -12.66 4.73 -0.74
C LEU A 74 -12.71 5.97 0.15
N SER A 75 -11.56 6.59 0.40
CA SER A 75 -11.42 7.66 1.39
C SER A 75 -10.15 8.47 1.12
N PRO A 76 -10.14 9.37 0.12
CA PRO A 76 -8.96 10.16 -0.23
C PRO A 76 -8.48 11.07 0.92
N GLU A 77 -9.35 11.39 1.88
CA GLU A 77 -9.05 12.20 3.06
C GLU A 77 -8.05 11.56 4.04
N ILE A 78 -7.78 10.25 3.96
CA ILE A 78 -6.73 9.64 4.79
C ILE A 78 -5.32 9.94 4.28
N PHE A 79 -5.20 10.46 3.05
CA PHE A 79 -3.92 10.76 2.42
C PHE A 79 -3.51 12.22 2.70
N PRO A 80 -2.20 12.54 2.73
CA PRO A 80 -1.76 13.91 2.95
C PRO A 80 -2.27 14.90 1.90
N SER A 81 -2.31 14.46 0.64
CA SER A 81 -2.79 15.23 -0.52
C SER A 81 -2.87 14.34 -1.76
N SER A 82 -3.57 14.83 -2.79
CA SER A 82 -3.55 14.22 -4.12
C SER A 82 -2.15 14.18 -4.73
N GLY A 83 -1.33 15.21 -4.51
CA GLY A 83 0.06 15.26 -4.98
C GLY A 83 0.91 14.14 -4.37
N LYS A 84 0.75 13.85 -3.07
CA LYS A 84 1.46 12.75 -2.40
C LYS A 84 0.99 11.38 -2.87
N PHE A 85 -0.31 11.21 -3.08
CA PHE A 85 -0.84 9.99 -3.70
C PHE A 85 -0.21 9.71 -5.08
N ILE A 86 -0.14 10.73 -5.94
CA ILE A 86 0.46 10.62 -7.28
C ILE A 86 1.96 10.30 -7.20
N ASP A 87 2.71 10.95 -6.30
CA ASP A 87 4.13 10.67 -6.08
C ASP A 87 4.37 9.21 -5.67
N TRP A 88 3.63 8.71 -4.68
CA TRP A 88 3.72 7.31 -4.26
C TRP A 88 3.32 6.34 -5.36
N SER A 89 2.27 6.66 -6.13
CA SER A 89 1.82 5.83 -7.25
C SER A 89 2.92 5.72 -8.31
N ASN A 90 3.52 6.84 -8.70
CA ASN A 90 4.61 6.87 -9.70
C ASN A 90 5.83 6.07 -9.24
N ARG A 91 6.21 6.18 -7.96
CA ARG A 91 7.33 5.43 -7.37
C ARG A 91 7.06 3.93 -7.35
N LEU A 92 5.85 3.51 -6.99
CA LEU A 92 5.48 2.10 -7.01
C LEU A 92 5.41 1.57 -8.45
N HIS A 93 4.86 2.34 -9.38
CA HIS A 93 4.77 1.96 -10.79
C HIS A 93 6.15 1.89 -11.47
N GLY A 94 7.15 2.62 -10.97
CA GLY A 94 8.48 2.73 -11.58
C GLY A 94 8.50 3.64 -12.82
N LEU A 95 7.54 4.56 -12.90
CA LEU A 95 7.46 5.55 -13.98
C LEU A 95 8.50 6.67 -13.74
N HIS A 96 8.88 7.37 -14.82
CA HIS A 96 9.79 8.52 -14.80
C HIS A 96 11.25 8.25 -14.40
N GLY A 97 11.76 7.03 -14.59
CA GLY A 97 13.13 6.71 -14.22
C GLY A 97 13.36 6.77 -12.70
N ALA A 98 12.29 6.62 -11.92
CA ALA A 98 12.32 6.48 -10.46
C ALA A 98 12.96 5.15 -10.07
N PHE A 99 14.24 5.03 -10.37
CA PHE A 99 15.15 4.01 -9.89
C PHE A 99 15.46 4.30 -8.42
N THR A 100 14.45 4.22 -7.58
CA THR A 100 14.61 4.26 -6.14
C THR A 100 13.96 3.03 -5.60
N CYS A 101 14.78 2.17 -5.01
CA CYS A 101 14.37 1.09 -4.14
C CYS A 101 13.07 1.46 -3.40
N SER A 102 12.07 0.58 -3.44
CA SER A 102 10.78 0.82 -2.82
C SER A 102 10.86 1.03 -1.29
N SER A 103 12.05 0.89 -0.69
CA SER A 103 12.37 1.35 0.66
C SER A 103 11.95 2.80 0.93
N VAL A 104 12.17 3.73 -0.01
CA VAL A 104 11.84 5.15 0.21
C VAL A 104 10.33 5.35 0.30
N VAL A 105 9.57 4.79 -0.65
CA VAL A 105 8.09 4.90 -0.64
C VAL A 105 7.48 4.12 0.53
N ALA A 106 8.01 2.94 0.85
CA ALA A 106 7.57 2.17 2.01
C ALA A 106 7.79 2.95 3.32
N GLY A 107 8.95 3.60 3.48
CA GLY A 107 9.26 4.41 4.66
C GLY A 107 8.37 5.66 4.79
N ASP A 108 8.14 6.39 3.69
CA ASP A 108 7.27 7.58 3.69
C ASP A 108 5.82 7.20 4.03
N MET A 109 5.29 6.15 3.40
CA MET A 109 3.96 5.63 3.71
C MET A 109 3.84 5.12 5.16
N GLN A 110 4.86 4.42 5.67
CA GLN A 110 4.87 3.92 7.05
C GLN A 110 4.89 5.07 8.06
N THR A 111 5.64 6.14 7.77
CA THR A 111 5.67 7.35 8.61
C THR A 111 4.29 7.97 8.68
N HIS A 112 3.66 8.18 7.52
CA HIS A 112 2.28 8.71 7.44
C HIS A 112 1.28 7.85 8.24
N ALA A 113 1.29 6.54 8.06
CA ALA A 113 0.39 5.64 8.78
C ALA A 113 0.60 5.68 10.29
N ARG A 114 1.86 5.82 10.74
CA ARG A 114 2.21 5.92 12.17
C ARG A 114 1.72 7.23 12.80
N GLU A 115 1.73 8.32 12.05
CA GLU A 115 1.28 9.63 12.53
C GLU A 115 -0.26 9.73 12.62
N HIS A 116 -0.98 9.11 11.70
CA HIS A 116 -2.42 9.34 11.54
C HIS A 116 -3.33 8.17 11.94
N PHE A 117 -2.85 6.93 11.84
CA PHE A 117 -3.63 5.73 12.19
C PHE A 117 -2.71 4.59 12.69
N PRO A 118 -1.91 4.84 13.75
CA PRO A 118 -0.90 3.90 14.25
C PRO A 118 -1.51 2.55 14.69
N ASP A 119 -2.72 2.57 15.25
CA ASP A 119 -3.40 1.35 15.71
C ASP A 119 -3.64 0.39 14.55
N VAL A 120 -4.13 0.90 13.41
CA VAL A 120 -4.33 0.09 12.20
C VAL A 120 -3.00 -0.44 11.68
N LEU A 121 -1.96 0.41 11.61
CA LEU A 121 -0.64 -0.01 11.16
C LEU A 121 -0.09 -1.17 12.01
N SER A 122 -0.20 -1.06 13.33
CA SER A 122 0.29 -2.09 14.26
C SER A 122 -0.47 -3.42 14.18
N SER A 123 -1.73 -3.38 13.74
CA SER A 123 -2.55 -4.59 13.54
C SER A 123 -2.23 -5.34 12.24
N ILE A 124 -1.61 -4.66 11.27
CA ILE A 124 -1.32 -5.21 9.94
C ILE A 124 0.16 -5.55 9.78
N GLN A 125 1.04 -4.65 10.20
CA GLN A 125 2.46 -4.74 9.90
C GLN A 125 3.14 -5.77 10.81
N PRO A 126 4.00 -6.65 10.27
CA PRO A 126 4.83 -7.52 11.11
C PRO A 126 5.62 -6.72 12.16
N LEU A 127 5.59 -7.19 13.40
CA LEU A 127 6.25 -6.55 14.56
C LEU A 127 7.73 -6.23 14.32
N ALA A 128 8.45 -7.12 13.62
CA ALA A 128 9.87 -6.95 13.32
C ALA A 128 10.17 -5.79 12.36
N TRP A 129 9.15 -5.17 11.77
CA TRP A 129 9.29 -4.12 10.77
C TRP A 129 8.92 -2.72 11.31
N GLY A 130 8.50 -2.65 12.58
CA GLY A 130 8.19 -1.39 13.28
C GLY A 130 9.37 -0.43 13.34
#